data_AF-A0A0E0HS09-F1
#
_entry.id   AF-A0A0E0HS09-F1
#
_cell.length_a   1.000
_cell.length_b   1.000
_cell.length_c   1.000
_cell.angle_alpha   90.00
_cell.angle_beta   90.00
_cell.angle_gamma   90.00
#
_symmetry.space_group_name_H-M   'P 1'
#
loop_
_entity.id
_entity.type
_entity.pdbx_description
1 polymer ?
#
loop_
_entity_poly.entity_id
_entity_poly.type
_entity_poly.pdbx_seq_one_letter_code
_entity_poly.pdbx_strand_id
1 'polypeptide(L)' 'MAQVGRQIVNIPSFMVRVESEKHIDFSLTSPFGGGPPGRVKRKNQKKASGGGGDGEEEDEE' A
#
# COMPACT_ATOMS: atom_id res chain seq x y z
N MET A 1 -0.53 -4.79 -2.95
CA MET A 1 -0.09 -5.64 -4.08
C MET A 1 1.17 -6.36 -3.61
N ALA A 2 1.22 -7.69 -3.78
CA ALA A 2 2.34 -8.48 -3.31
C ALA A 2 3.52 -8.38 -4.28
N GLN A 3 4.74 -8.40 -3.75
CA GLN A 3 5.94 -8.59 -4.53
C GLN A 3 6.52 -9.98 -4.26
N VAL A 4 7.07 -10.60 -5.30
CA VAL A 4 7.90 -11.79 -5.19
C VAL A 4 9.31 -11.38 -5.61
N GLY A 5 10.21 -11.25 -4.64
CA GLY A 5 11.51 -10.63 -4.85
C GLY A 5 11.37 -9.19 -5.32
N ARG A 6 11.72 -8.91 -6.58
CA ARG A 6 11.65 -7.56 -7.19
C ARG A 6 10.43 -7.36 -8.10
N GLN A 7 9.63 -8.41 -8.32
CA GLN A 7 8.52 -8.37 -9.26
C GLN A 7 7.20 -8.16 -8.51
N ILE A 8 6.40 -7.21 -8.97
CA ILE A 8 5.05 -6.99 -8.45
C ILE A 8 4.09 -7.97 -9.13
N VAL A 9 3.27 -8.67 -8.34
CA VAL A 9 2.29 -9.65 -8.81
C VAL A 9 0.89 -9.28 -8.30
N ASN A 10 -0.12 -9.34 -9.19
CA ASN A 10 -1.53 -9.07 -8.88
C ASN A 10 -2.46 -10.28 -9.03
N ILE A 11 -1.94 -11.43 -9.46
CA ILE A 11 -2.73 -12.64 -9.68
C ILE A 11 -2.61 -13.52 -8.43
N PRO A 12 -3.73 -13.89 -7.76
CA PRO A 12 -3.68 -14.71 -6.55
C PRO A 12 -3.29 -16.17 -6.82
N SER A 13 -3.45 -16.65 -8.05
CA SER A 13 -3.08 -18.01 -8.49
C SER A 13 -1.66 -18.11 -9.04
N PHE A 14 -0.80 -17.12 -8.80
CA PHE A 14 0.60 -17.18 -9.22
C PHE A 14 1.37 -18.26 -8.43
N MET A 15 1.95 -19.24 -9.14
CA MET A 15 2.75 -20.29 -8.51
C MET A 15 4.12 -19.76 -8.09
N VAL A 16 4.37 -19.71 -6.78
CA VAL A 16 5.66 -19.29 -6.22
C VAL A 16 6.62 -20.49 -6.12
N ARG A 17 7.88 -20.29 -6.51
CA ARG A 17 8.95 -21.29 -6.32
C ARG A 17 9.38 -21.32 -4.86
N VAL A 18 9.71 -22.50 -4.34
CA VAL A 18 10.13 -22.70 -2.94
C VAL A 18 11.28 -21.77 -2.51
N GLU A 19 12.24 -21.53 -3.38
CA GLU A 19 13.36 -20.60 -3.12
C GLU A 19 12.90 -19.13 -2.93
N SER A 20 11.81 -18.74 -3.59
CA SER A 20 11.27 -17.38 -3.58
C SER A 20 10.19 -17.17 -2.52
N GLU A 21 9.79 -18.22 -1.80
CA GLU A 21 8.76 -18.15 -0.74
C GLU A 21 9.11 -17.11 0.33
N LYS A 22 10.39 -17.05 0.74
CA LYS A 22 10.88 -16.08 1.74
C LYS A 22 10.92 -14.63 1.25
N HIS A 23 10.73 -14.42 -0.04
CA HIS A 23 10.81 -13.10 -0.67
C HIS A 23 9.42 -12.56 -1.04
N ILE A 24 8.37 -13.11 -0.42
CA ILE A 24 7.00 -12.61 -0.55
C ILE A 24 6.79 -11.53 0.51
N ASP A 25 6.52 -10.30 0.06
CA ASP A 25 6.16 -9.20 0.95
C ASP A 25 5.25 -8.20 0.21
N PHE A 26 4.76 -7.17 0.89
CA PHE A 26 4.17 -6.02 0.21
C PHE A 26 5.22 -5.31 -0.64
N SER A 27 4.80 -4.79 -1.80
CA SER A 27 5.68 -3.92 -2.59
C SER A 27 6.06 -2.68 -1.77
N LEU A 28 7.32 -2.25 -1.86
CA LEU A 28 7.81 -1.00 -1.28
C LEU A 28 7.02 0.25 -1.73
N THR A 29 6.36 0.16 -2.88
CA THR A 29 5.51 1.25 -3.42
C THR A 29 4.07 1.19 -2.92
N SER A 30 3.68 0.09 -2.28
CA SER A 30 2.34 -0.11 -1.72
C SER A 30 2.21 0.70 -0.42
N PRO A 31 1.06 1.36 -0.15
CA PRO A 31 0.81 2.01 1.14
C PRO A 31 1.01 1.08 2.34
N PHE A 32 0.65 -0.19 2.18
CA PHE A 32 0.83 -1.23 3.21
C PHE A 32 2.27 -1.72 3.39
N GLY A 33 3.17 -1.39 2.45
CA GLY A 33 4.59 -1.75 2.50
C GLY A 33 5.49 -0.55 2.83
N GLY A 34 4.95 0.48 3.51
CA GLY A 34 5.64 1.73 3.82
C GLY A 34 5.70 2.74 2.66
N GLY A 35 5.02 2.48 1.55
CA GLY A 35 4.92 3.38 0.42
C GLY A 35 4.00 4.59 0.68
N PRO A 36 4.03 5.60 -0.21
CA PRO A 36 3.27 6.82 -0.02
C PRO A 36 1.75 6.56 -0.04
N PRO A 37 0.95 7.37 0.66
CA PRO A 37 -0.49 7.20 0.71
C PRO A 37 -1.12 7.21 -0.69
N GLY A 38 -2.13 6.35 -0.85
CA GLY A 38 -2.87 6.17 -2.09
C GLY A 38 -3.52 7.47 -2.59
N ARG A 39 -3.88 7.48 -3.88
CA ARG A 39 -4.43 8.66 -4.55
C ARG A 39 -5.60 9.31 -3.78
N VAL A 40 -6.52 8.50 -3.26
CA VAL A 40 -7.71 8.98 -2.54
C VAL A 40 -7.31 9.66 -1.22
N LYS A 41 -6.49 8.99 -0.39
CA LYS A 41 -5.99 9.57 0.88
C LYS A 41 -5.22 10.87 0.62
N ARG A 42 -4.39 10.92 -0.41
CA ARG A 42 -3.66 12.15 -0.80
C ARG A 42 -4.60 13.26 -1.30
N LYS A 43 -5.67 12.92 -2.03
CA LYS A 43 -6.69 13.90 -2.46
C LYS A 43 -7.44 14.47 -1.25
N ASN A 44 -7.77 13.64 -0.27
CA ASN A 44 -8.45 14.06 0.94
C ASN A 44 -7.55 14.94 1.81
N GLN A 45 -6.27 14.59 1.98
CA GLN A 45 -5.28 15.43 2.67
C GLN A 45 -5.13 16.81 2.02
N LYS A 46 -5.07 16.89 0.68
CA LYS A 46 -5.02 18.17 -0.04
C LYS A 46 -6.26 19.03 0.17
N LYS A 47 -7.44 18.39 0.27
CA LYS A 47 -8.69 19.09 0.59
C LYS A 47 -8.68 19.59 2.03
N ALA A 48 -8.25 18.77 2.99
CA ALA A 48 -8.16 19.13 4.40
C ALA A 48 -7.18 20.29 4.65
N SER A 49 -6.02 20.31 3.96
CA SER A 49 -5.08 21.44 4.01
C SER A 49 -5.59 22.71 3.33
N GLY A 50 -6.70 22.63 2.58
CA GLY A 50 -7.29 23.74 1.81
C GLY A 50 -8.36 24.55 2.54
N GLY A 51 -8.62 24.28 3.82
CA GLY A 51 -9.61 25.00 4.61
C GLY A 51 -11.05 24.54 4.33
N GLY A 52 -11.53 23.62 5.18
CA GLY A 52 -12.89 23.11 5.17
C GLY A 52 -12.95 21.95 6.15
N GLY A 53 -13.03 22.27 7.44
CA GLY A 53 -13.03 21.29 8.52
C GLY A 53 -14.28 20.42 8.49
N ASP A 54 -14.07 19.11 8.66
CA ASP A 54 -14.83 18.25 9.59
C ASP A 54 -14.18 16.85 9.62
N GLY A 55 -13.96 16.31 10.83
CA GLY A 55 -13.77 14.88 11.09
C GLY A 55 -12.35 14.37 11.37
N GLU A 56 -11.92 14.49 12.64
CA GLU A 56 -11.31 13.43 13.48
C GLU A 56 -11.83 12.02 13.09
N GLU A 57 -11.15 10.88 13.21
CA GLU A 57 -10.06 10.41 14.06
C GLU A 57 -9.62 9.01 13.54
N GLU A 58 -8.51 8.52 14.08
CA GLU A 58 -8.13 7.09 14.23
C GLU A 58 -7.94 6.19 13.00
N ASP A 59 -6.67 5.76 12.82
CA ASP A 59 -6.34 4.33 12.72
C ASP A 59 -4.87 4.18 13.18
N GLU A 60 -4.70 4.11 14.51
CA GLU A 60 -3.56 3.44 15.15
C GLU A 60 -3.82 1.92 15.07
N GLU A 61 -3.33 1.26 14.01
CA GLU A 61 -2.66 -0.07 14.04
C GLU A 61 -2.00 -0.39 12.68
#